data_AF-A0A0M9Z1T3-F1
#
_entry.id   AF-A0A0M9Z1T3-F1
#
_cell.length_a   1.000
_cell.length_b   1.000
_cell.length_c   1.000
_cell.angle_alpha   90.00
_cell.angle_beta   90.00
_cell.angle_gamma   90.00
#
_symmetry.space_group_name_H-M   'P 1'
#
loop_
_entity.id
_entity.type
_entity.pdbx_description
1 polymer ?
#
loop_
_entity_poly.entity_id
_entity_poly.type
_entity_poly.pdbx_seq_one_letter_code
_entity_poly.pdbx_strand_id
1 'polypeptide(L)'
;MATPDCPRCGRTLTPFSVMLRRNRWGGAGPAPRPEAWWECPGCGWLGCERRAGAPPARMRRLEGEDADCVSCGEEESNVASEPHLREDGLLGDWMVCLACGTSNGRRLGPPSR
;
A
#
# COMPACT_ATOMS: atom_id res chain seq x y z
N MET A 1 12.13 -15.56 7.87
CA MET A 1 12.22 -14.91 6.55
C MET A 1 13.33 -13.89 6.63
N ALA A 2 14.21 -13.83 5.62
CA ALA A 2 15.26 -12.82 5.59
C ALA A 2 14.64 -11.45 5.26
N THR A 3 15.15 -10.41 5.90
CA THR A 3 14.74 -9.03 5.62
C THR A 3 15.22 -8.63 4.22
N PRO A 4 14.34 -8.14 3.33
CA PRO A 4 14.72 -7.77 1.97
C PRO A 4 15.54 -6.47 1.93
N ASP A 5 16.36 -6.31 0.88
CA ASP A 5 17.07 -5.07 0.62
C ASP A 5 16.23 -4.11 -0.24
N CYS A 6 16.44 -2.82 -0.05
CA CYS A 6 15.74 -1.78 -0.80
C CYS A 6 16.18 -1.79 -2.26
N PRO A 7 15.23 -1.89 -3.22
CA PRO A 7 15.56 -1.94 -4.64
C PRO A 7 16.11 -0.61 -5.19
N ARG A 8 16.03 0.49 -4.42
CA ARG A 8 16.54 1.81 -4.83
C ARG A 8 17.95 2.11 -4.35
N CYS A 9 18.29 1.75 -3.12
CA CYS A 9 19.56 2.15 -2.50
C CYS A 9 20.34 1.00 -1.86
N GLY A 10 19.85 -0.24 -1.96
CA GLY A 10 20.53 -1.44 -1.46
C GLY A 10 20.58 -1.58 0.07
N ARG A 11 20.00 -0.66 0.83
CA ARG A 11 19.92 -0.77 2.30
C ARG A 11 18.85 -1.77 2.71
N THR A 12 19.11 -2.53 3.77
CA THR A 12 18.13 -3.44 4.38
C THR A 12 16.86 -2.69 4.77
N LEU A 13 15.71 -3.23 4.38
CA LEU A 13 14.40 -2.67 4.69
C LEU A 13 14.04 -2.93 6.16
N THR A 14 13.17 -2.10 6.72
CA THR A 14 12.62 -2.31 8.06
C THR A 14 11.15 -2.72 7.96
N PRO A 15 10.67 -3.66 8.79
CA PRO A 15 9.25 -3.96 8.87
C PRO A 15 8.44 -2.69 9.15
N PHE A 16 7.40 -2.48 8.36
CA PHE A 16 6.42 -1.42 8.55
C PHE A 16 5.08 -2.07 8.91
N SER A 17 4.31 -1.47 9.82
CA SER A 17 3.03 -2.05 10.26
C SER A 17 1.87 -1.15 9.87
N VAL A 18 1.00 -1.66 9.00
CA VAL A 18 -0.28 -1.03 8.67
C VAL A 18 -1.37 -1.70 9.51
N MET A 19 -2.10 -0.92 10.28
CA MET A 19 -3.17 -1.42 11.13
C MET A 19 -4.53 -1.23 10.46
N LEU A 20 -5.32 -2.29 10.35
CA LEU A 20 -6.75 -2.23 10.08
C LEU A 20 -7.46 -1.68 11.32
N ARG A 21 -7.79 -0.39 11.29
CA ARG A 21 -8.49 0.29 12.39
C ARG A 21 -10.00 0.36 12.20
N ARG A 22 -10.50 0.18 10.97
CA ARG A 22 -11.90 0.45 10.61
C ARG A 22 -12.59 -0.74 9.94
N ASN A 23 -13.43 -1.42 10.71
CA ASN A 23 -14.58 -2.25 10.29
C ASN A 23 -15.09 -3.13 11.46
N ARG A 24 -15.68 -2.54 12.51
CA ARG A 24 -16.61 -3.29 13.37
C ARG A 24 -17.99 -3.32 12.70
N TRP A 25 -18.19 -4.23 11.76
CA TRP A 25 -19.51 -4.88 11.65
C TRP A 25 -19.70 -5.95 12.75
N GLY A 26 -18.82 -6.00 13.78
CA GLY A 26 -18.89 -7.05 14.79
C GLY A 26 -17.79 -7.09 15.86
N GLY A 27 -17.33 -5.97 16.43
CA GLY A 27 -16.63 -6.10 17.71
C GLY A 27 -15.10 -6.32 17.73
N ALA A 28 -14.36 -6.40 16.62
CA ALA A 28 -12.89 -6.55 16.70
C ALA A 28 -12.15 -5.21 16.96
N GLY A 29 -11.06 -5.24 17.73
CA GLY A 29 -10.13 -4.11 17.87
C GLY A 29 -9.18 -3.99 16.67
N PRO A 30 -8.26 -3.01 16.67
CA PRO A 30 -7.28 -2.87 15.59
C PRO A 30 -6.45 -4.14 15.39
N ALA A 31 -6.29 -4.56 14.14
CA ALA A 31 -5.49 -5.73 13.78
C ALA A 31 -4.47 -5.36 12.69
N PRO A 32 -3.28 -5.97 12.65
CA PRO A 32 -2.37 -5.79 11.53
C PRO A 32 -3.03 -6.22 10.21
N ARG A 33 -2.68 -5.53 9.13
CA ARG A 33 -2.98 -6.02 7.78
C ARG A 33 -2.31 -7.39 7.55
N PRO A 34 -2.93 -8.27 6.76
CA PRO A 34 -2.39 -9.61 6.50
C PRO A 34 -1.14 -9.59 5.60
N GLU A 35 -0.94 -8.54 4.81
CA GLU A 35 0.26 -8.38 4.00
C GLU A 35 1.46 -7.93 4.84
N ALA A 36 2.67 -8.32 4.45
CA ALA A 36 3.89 -7.79 5.06
C ALA A 36 4.30 -6.47 4.39
N TRP A 37 4.63 -5.46 5.19
CA TRP A 37 5.01 -4.14 4.70
C TRP A 37 6.43 -3.80 5.10
N TRP A 38 7.09 -3.02 4.25
CA TRP A 38 8.51 -2.73 4.35
C TRP A 38 8.78 -1.28 4.00
N GLU A 39 9.60 -0.61 4.81
CA GLU A 39 10.06 0.76 4.55
C GLU A 39 11.59 0.79 4.46
N CYS A 40 12.12 1.64 3.58
CA CYS A 40 13.55 1.91 3.53
C CYS A 40 13.90 3.13 4.39
N PRO A 41 14.70 2.99 5.46
CA PRO A 41 15.10 4.11 6.30
C PRO A 41 16.04 5.10 5.60
N GLY A 42 16.61 4.73 4.45
CA GLY A 42 17.53 5.59 3.71
C GLY A 42 16.86 6.47 2.66
N CYS A 43 15.80 6.00 2.00
CA CYS A 43 15.19 6.72 0.88
C CYS A 43 13.66 6.79 0.91
N GLY A 44 13.03 6.31 1.99
CA GLY A 44 11.57 6.35 2.15
C GLY A 44 10.80 5.45 1.17
N TRP A 45 11.48 4.53 0.49
CA TRP A 45 10.80 3.53 -0.35
C TRP A 45 9.88 2.67 0.52
N LEU A 46 8.62 2.54 0.10
CA LEU A 46 7.62 1.71 0.76
C LEU A 46 7.25 0.56 -0.16
N GLY A 47 7.12 -0.64 0.39
CA GLY A 47 6.70 -1.81 -0.35
C GLY A 47 5.81 -2.74 0.44
N CYS A 48 5.02 -3.51 -0.30
CA CYS A 48 4.08 -4.49 0.24
C CYS A 48 4.32 -5.84 -0.41
N GLU A 49 4.53 -6.85 0.42
CA GLU A 49 4.57 -8.25 0.04
C GLU A 49 3.15 -8.82 0.14
N ARG A 50 2.46 -8.89 -1.01
CA ARG A 50 1.07 -9.36 -1.08
C ARG A 50 0.94 -10.88 -1.00
N ARG A 51 2.02 -11.61 -1.26
CA ARG A 51 2.11 -13.08 -1.19
C ARG A 51 3.39 -13.44 -0.47
N ALA A 52 3.29 -14.29 0.54
CA ALA A 52 4.44 -14.76 1.31
C ALA A 52 5.53 -15.34 0.40
N GLY A 53 6.76 -14.88 0.61
CA GLY A 53 7.95 -15.23 -0.16
C GLY A 53 8.14 -14.44 -1.46
N ALA A 54 7.21 -13.56 -1.84
CA ALA A 54 7.38 -12.72 -3.02
C ALA A 54 8.21 -11.47 -2.69
N PRO A 55 8.99 -10.93 -3.64
CA PRO A 55 9.62 -9.62 -3.48
C PRO A 55 8.54 -8.55 -3.18
N PRO A 56 8.76 -7.64 -2.22
CA PRO A 56 7.77 -6.60 -1.94
C PRO A 56 7.60 -5.67 -3.14
N ALA A 57 6.36 -5.47 -3.56
CA ALA A 57 6.02 -4.56 -4.65
C ALA A 57 6.00 -3.12 -4.13
N ARG A 58 6.50 -2.16 -4.93
CA ARG A 58 6.51 -0.74 -4.57
C ARG A 58 5.10 -0.22 -4.33
N MET A 59 4.97 0.59 -3.27
CA MET A 59 3.82 1.43 -2.98
C MET A 59 4.21 2.90 -3.16
N ARG A 60 3.54 3.61 -4.05
CA ARG A 60 3.74 5.03 -4.34
C ARG A 60 2.84 5.88 -3.44
N ARG A 61 3.37 6.96 -2.88
CA ARG A 61 2.54 7.99 -2.25
C ARG A 61 1.68 8.66 -3.32
N LEU A 62 0.43 8.97 -2.95
CA LEU A 62 -0.50 9.69 -3.80
C LEU A 62 -0.41 11.19 -3.52
N GLU A 63 -0.86 11.98 -4.49
CA GLU A 63 -0.81 13.44 -4.45
C GLU A 63 -2.20 14.00 -4.79
N GLY A 64 -2.46 15.24 -4.40
CA GLY A 64 -3.75 15.90 -4.61
C GLY A 64 -4.88 15.23 -3.84
N GLU A 65 -6.10 15.24 -4.40
CA GLU A 65 -7.31 14.73 -3.74
C GLU A 65 -7.22 13.24 -3.36
N ASP A 66 -6.37 12.48 -4.05
CA ASP A 66 -6.15 11.06 -3.78
C ASP A 66 -5.19 10.80 -2.60
N ALA A 67 -4.46 11.82 -2.13
CA ALA A 67 -3.53 11.70 -1.01
C ALA A 67 -4.25 11.44 0.32
N ASP A 68 -5.46 11.98 0.45
CA ASP A 68 -6.21 12.00 1.71
C ASP A 68 -7.16 10.81 1.84
N CYS A 69 -7.26 10.26 3.04
CA CYS A 69 -8.12 9.11 3.26
C CYS A 69 -9.58 9.56 3.46
N VAL A 70 -10.43 9.35 2.46
CA VAL A 70 -11.89 9.59 2.57
C VAL A 70 -12.59 8.77 3.66
N SER A 71 -11.92 7.73 4.19
CA SER A 71 -12.48 6.88 5.25
C SER A 71 -12.20 7.37 6.66
N CYS A 72 -10.98 7.83 6.96
CA CYS A 72 -10.62 8.29 8.30
C CYS A 72 -10.31 9.79 8.38
N GLY A 73 -10.26 10.50 7.24
CA GLY A 73 -9.95 11.92 7.16
C GLY A 73 -8.46 12.27 7.28
N GLU A 74 -7.58 11.27 7.34
CA GLU A 74 -6.13 11.53 7.50
C GLU A 74 -5.51 11.99 6.19
N GLU A 75 -4.85 13.14 6.26
CA GLU A 75 -4.19 13.81 5.12
C GLU A 75 -2.93 13.05 4.69
N GLU A 76 -2.63 13.06 3.39
CA GLU A 76 -1.42 12.47 2.76
C GLU A 76 -1.10 11.02 3.18
N SER A 77 -2.13 10.29 3.59
CA SER A 77 -2.00 8.97 4.21
C SER A 77 -2.16 7.83 3.22
N ASN A 78 -2.66 8.09 2.01
CA ASN A 78 -2.86 7.06 1.00
C ASN A 78 -1.59 6.77 0.18
N VAL A 79 -1.36 5.49 -0.05
CA VAL A 79 -0.40 4.97 -1.02
C VAL A 79 -1.11 4.04 -1.99
N ALA A 80 -0.55 3.84 -3.18
CA ALA A 80 -1.06 2.89 -4.15
C ALA A 80 0.02 1.96 -4.69
N SER A 81 -0.37 0.79 -5.18
CA SER A 81 0.51 -0.03 -5.99
C SER A 81 0.91 0.68 -7.29
N GLU A 82 1.88 0.12 -8.00
CA GLU A 82 2.04 0.43 -9.42
C GLU A 82 0.74 0.07 -10.19
N PRO A 83 0.41 0.84 -11.24
CA PRO A 83 -0.70 0.50 -12.14
C PRO A 83 -0.53 -0.90 -12.73
N HIS A 84 -1.63 -1.64 -12.83
CA HIS A 84 -1.69 -2.94 -13.47
C HIS A 84 -2.93 -3.05 -14.35
N LEU A 85 -2.83 -3.85 -15.42
CA LEU A 85 -3.96 -4.16 -16.26
C LEU A 85 -4.93 -5.05 -15.49
N ARG A 86 -6.19 -4.67 -15.48
CA ARG A 86 -7.30 -5.44 -14.93
C ARG A 86 -7.91 -6.34 -16.01
N GLU A 87 -8.75 -7.28 -15.59
CA GLU A 87 -9.45 -8.20 -16.50
C GLU A 87 -10.35 -7.49 -17.52
N ASP A 88 -10.84 -6.29 -17.19
CA ASP A 88 -11.65 -5.44 -18.08
C ASP A 88 -10.81 -4.64 -19.10
N GLY A 89 -9.49 -4.85 -19.14
CA GLY A 89 -8.58 -4.16 -20.05
C GLY A 89 -8.25 -2.72 -19.63
N LEU A 90 -8.73 -2.26 -18.47
CA LEU A 90 -8.41 -0.95 -17.92
C LEU A 90 -7.25 -1.05 -16.94
N LEU A 91 -6.52 0.05 -16.76
CA LEU A 91 -5.56 0.19 -15.68
C LEU A 91 -6.30 0.38 -14.35
N GLY A 92 -5.78 -0.29 -13.33
CA GLY A 92 -6.13 -0.04 -11.94
C GLY A 92 -4.91 -0.07 -11.06
N ASP A 93 -5.09 0.38 -9.83
CA ASP A 93 -4.14 0.16 -8.77
C ASP A 93 -4.85 -0.19 -7.47
N TRP A 94 -4.07 -0.67 -6.51
CA TRP A 94 -4.55 -0.96 -5.18
C TRP A 94 -4.08 0.13 -4.22
N MET A 95 -5.01 0.94 -3.74
CA MET A 95 -4.80 2.02 -2.78
C MET A 95 -4.96 1.50 -1.35
N VAL A 96 -4.12 1.98 -0.43
CA VAL A 96 -4.16 1.69 1.01
C VAL A 96 -3.87 2.97 1.80
N CYS A 97 -4.69 3.26 2.80
CA CYS A 97 -4.39 4.29 3.80
C CYS A 97 -3.45 3.71 4.87
N LEU A 98 -2.29 4.33 5.08
CA LEU A 98 -1.32 3.89 6.08
C LEU A 98 -1.79 4.14 7.52
N ALA A 99 -2.70 5.09 7.73
CA ALA A 99 -3.20 5.45 9.06
C ALA A 99 -4.29 4.49 9.56
N CYS A 100 -5.30 4.19 8.75
CA CYS A 100 -6.44 3.36 9.16
C CYS A 100 -6.47 1.96 8.51
N GLY A 101 -5.58 1.70 7.56
CA GLY A 101 -5.46 0.42 6.87
C GLY A 101 -6.56 0.15 5.85
N THR A 102 -7.54 1.04 5.67
CA THR A 102 -8.57 0.90 4.62
C THR A 102 -7.90 0.83 3.26
N SER A 103 -8.39 -0.07 2.40
CA SER A 103 -7.84 -0.28 1.06
C SER A 103 -8.93 -0.40 0.02
N ASN A 104 -8.72 0.16 -1.17
CA ASN A 104 -9.65 0.15 -2.28
C ASN A 104 -8.91 -0.10 -3.60
N GLY A 105 -9.54 -0.81 -4.53
CA GLY A 105 -9.04 -0.91 -5.90
C GLY A 105 -9.56 0.26 -6.73
N ARG A 106 -8.67 1.05 -7.34
CA ARG A 106 -9.06 2.17 -8.21
C ARG A 106 -9.11 1.75 -9.68
N ARG A 107 -9.86 2.51 -10.47
CA ARG A 107 -9.80 2.47 -11.94
C ARG A 107 -9.12 3.75 -12.39
N LEU A 108 -8.08 3.61 -13.19
CA LEU A 108 -7.29 4.73 -13.71
C LEU A 108 -7.65 5.06 -15.16
N GLY A 109 -8.39 4.17 -15.84
CA GLY A 109 -8.81 4.34 -17.23
C GLY A 109 -8.02 3.46 -18.20
N PRO A 110 -8.11 3.71 -19.51
CA PRO A 110 -7.39 2.92 -20.50
C PRO A 110 -5.86 3.16 -20.41
N PRO A 111 -5.04 2.18 -20.80
CA PRO A 111 -3.61 2.41 -20.94
C PRO A 111 -3.35 3.50 -21.99
N SER A 112 -2.42 4.40 -21.70
CA SER A 112 -1.91 5.35 -22.69
C SER A 112 -1.28 4.58 -23.85
N ARG A 113 -1.62 4.99 -25.09
CA ARG A 113 -1.05 4.42 -26.33
C ARG A 113 0.42 4.75 -26.49
#